data_AF-A0AAE9JPW9-F1
#
_entry.id   AF-A0AAE9JPW9-F1
#
_cell.length_a   1.000
_cell.length_b   1.000
_cell.length_c   1.000
_cell.angle_alpha   90.00
_cell.angle_beta   90.00
_cell.angle_gamma   90.00
#
_symmetry.space_group_name_H-M   'P 1'
#
loop_
_entity.id
_entity.type
_entity.pdbx_description
1 polymer ?
#
loop_
_entity_poly.entity_id
_entity_poly.type
_entity_poly.pdbx_seq_one_letter_code
_entity_poly.pdbx_strand_id
1 'polypeptide(L)'
;MDNFWQAQGILTFFGARAPLYILIGIYHMFDYTSFVLMSRLHLPWWAYGPAVGLGAVMLDMPYDIMGIKLVWWTWHDTDPNIYDRMNWVPWNSYYFHASFACSFTWILMYARSKLVEKEYDWRKLPREILCVVFAGMGAFWLGTIQFALLYHPMHDIFKVHSEYTTIAFLSIYALIVIFADRQNKNSSARTGNKYWFDELAAAIAIEYLFFMIAVVISDPVNIVSDGLHQPIGSCNETQKVQTPTGLVLQKKKYFCVDDYDEKYIDFHCVPGGPPQQPEPGVPLEWYAVCGTDYENRAEYIFLIWFICILYGCIWYQIAARSGVTQKDPVKQFKKRVIGAKKDTESKKTK
;
A
#
# COMPACT_ATOMS: atom_id res chain seq x y z
N MET A 1 3.22 15.04 -5.82
CA MET A 1 2.43 14.61 -4.66
C MET A 1 1.25 15.56 -4.48
N ASP A 2 0.45 15.78 -5.53
CA ASP A 2 -0.67 16.74 -5.52
C ASP A 2 -1.91 16.05 -6.11
N ASN A 3 -2.14 14.83 -5.63
CA ASN A 3 -3.19 13.95 -6.12
C ASN A 3 -4.14 13.56 -4.98
N PHE A 4 -3.70 13.67 -3.72
CA PHE A 4 -4.53 13.46 -2.53
C PHE A 4 -3.99 14.23 -1.33
N TRP A 5 -4.85 14.44 -0.34
CA TRP A 5 -4.56 15.14 0.91
C TRP A 5 -5.13 14.38 2.08
N GLN A 6 -4.28 14.09 3.06
CA GLN A 6 -4.65 13.33 4.25
C GLN A 6 -5.27 14.24 5.32
N ALA A 7 -6.25 13.71 6.03
CA ALA A 7 -6.78 14.33 7.24
C ALA A 7 -5.69 14.48 8.30
N GLN A 8 -5.82 15.50 9.14
CA GLN A 8 -4.81 15.81 10.15
C GLN A 8 -4.84 14.78 11.27
N GLY A 9 -3.68 14.19 11.55
CA GLY A 9 -3.50 13.25 12.66
C GLY A 9 -2.93 13.91 13.91
N ILE A 10 -2.69 13.10 14.95
CA ILE A 10 -2.02 13.55 16.19
C ILE A 10 -0.63 14.17 15.88
N LEU A 11 0.08 13.59 14.91
CA LEU A 11 1.34 14.11 14.39
C LEU A 11 1.29 14.04 12.86
N THR A 12 1.46 15.18 12.20
CA THR A 12 1.51 15.29 10.73
C THR A 12 2.82 15.95 10.30
N PHE A 13 3.51 15.33 9.34
CA PHE A 13 4.83 15.76 8.85
C PHE A 13 4.75 16.35 7.44
N PHE A 14 5.89 16.88 6.98
CA PHE A 14 6.08 17.44 5.63
C PHE A 14 5.07 18.55 5.27
N GLY A 15 4.86 19.49 6.20
CA GLY A 15 3.91 20.59 6.00
C GLY A 15 2.45 20.11 5.97
N ALA A 16 2.04 19.34 6.98
CA ALA A 16 0.68 18.83 7.13
C ALA A 16 0.18 17.86 6.03
N ARG A 17 1.11 17.18 5.32
CA ARG A 17 0.80 16.28 4.21
C ARG A 17 0.78 14.79 4.57
N ALA A 18 1.63 14.36 5.51
CA ALA A 18 1.77 12.94 5.84
C ALA A 18 1.60 12.69 7.34
N PRO A 19 0.45 12.16 7.78
CA PRO A 19 0.25 11.73 9.16
C PRO A 19 1.22 10.63 9.57
N LEU A 20 1.54 10.55 10.87
CA LEU A 20 2.44 9.54 11.42
C LEU A 20 1.99 8.11 11.08
N TYR A 21 0.68 7.85 11.14
CA TYR A 21 0.13 6.52 10.89
C TYR A 21 0.37 6.04 9.45
N ILE A 22 0.49 6.96 8.49
CA ILE A 22 0.87 6.64 7.11
C ILE A 22 2.36 6.30 7.03
N LEU A 23 3.21 7.10 7.70
CA LEU A 23 4.67 6.98 7.60
C LEU A 23 5.24 5.74 8.28
N ILE A 24 4.67 5.28 9.39
CA ILE A 24 5.21 4.16 10.18
C ILE A 24 4.17 3.07 10.48
N GLY A 25 2.93 3.23 10.04
CA GLY A 25 1.83 2.33 10.36
C GLY A 25 1.34 1.57 9.14
N ILE A 26 0.30 2.09 8.49
CA ILE A 26 -0.58 1.36 7.57
C ILE A 26 0.17 0.70 6.41
N TYR A 27 0.94 1.47 5.62
CA TYR A 27 1.63 0.88 4.47
C TYR A 27 2.72 -0.11 4.87
N HIS A 28 3.37 0.10 6.01
CA HIS A 28 4.31 -0.88 6.55
C HIS A 28 3.59 -2.16 6.94
N MET A 29 2.42 -2.05 7.56
CA MET A 29 1.59 -3.19 7.93
C MET A 29 1.15 -3.97 6.70
N PHE A 30 0.65 -3.30 5.66
CA PHE A 30 0.16 -3.94 4.44
C PHE A 30 1.27 -4.68 3.70
N ASP A 31 2.36 -3.98 3.36
CA ASP A 31 3.44 -4.55 2.57
C ASP A 31 4.18 -5.64 3.35
N TYR A 32 4.45 -5.44 4.65
CA TYR A 32 5.13 -6.44 5.47
C TYR A 32 4.28 -7.68 5.68
N THR A 33 3.01 -7.52 6.03
CA THR A 33 2.08 -8.64 6.26
C THR A 33 1.92 -9.45 4.98
N SER A 34 1.74 -8.76 3.86
CA SER A 34 1.69 -9.38 2.53
C SER A 34 2.96 -10.14 2.22
N PHE A 35 4.13 -9.51 2.38
CA PHE A 35 5.43 -10.14 2.17
C PHE A 35 5.57 -11.43 2.98
N VAL A 36 5.36 -11.37 4.30
CA VAL A 36 5.57 -12.53 5.17
C VAL A 36 4.56 -13.65 4.90
N LEU A 37 3.27 -13.35 4.76
CA LEU A 37 2.27 -14.39 4.53
C LEU A 37 2.42 -15.03 3.16
N MET A 38 2.69 -14.26 2.11
CA MET A 38 2.94 -14.81 0.77
C MET A 38 4.19 -15.70 0.73
N SER A 39 5.13 -15.52 1.66
CA SER A 39 6.33 -16.37 1.74
C SER A 39 5.96 -17.84 1.99
N ARG A 40 4.81 -18.10 2.65
CA ARG A 40 4.32 -19.46 2.95
C ARG A 40 3.93 -20.27 1.71
N LEU A 41 3.70 -19.60 0.58
CA LEU A 41 3.44 -20.27 -0.69
C LEU A 41 4.72 -20.84 -1.33
N HIS A 42 5.91 -20.49 -0.81
CA HIS A 42 7.21 -20.92 -1.33
C HIS A 42 7.36 -20.71 -2.84
N LEU A 43 6.87 -19.58 -3.32
CA LEU A 43 6.89 -19.22 -4.75
C LEU A 43 8.32 -18.93 -5.23
N PRO A 44 8.63 -19.16 -6.50
CA PRO A 44 9.87 -18.69 -7.10
C PRO A 44 9.91 -17.15 -7.12
N TRP A 45 11.12 -16.60 -7.18
CA TRP A 45 11.37 -15.14 -7.07
C TRP A 45 10.54 -14.29 -8.04
N TRP A 46 10.31 -14.77 -9.27
CA TRP A 46 9.56 -14.04 -10.29
C TRP A 46 8.05 -13.98 -9.99
N ALA A 47 7.49 -14.96 -9.27
CA ALA A 47 6.07 -14.98 -8.90
C ALA A 47 5.81 -14.37 -7.53
N TYR A 48 6.84 -14.32 -6.69
CA TYR A 48 6.73 -13.84 -5.32
C TYR A 48 6.39 -12.34 -5.26
N GLY A 49 7.05 -11.49 -6.06
CA GLY A 49 6.69 -10.06 -6.16
C GLY A 49 5.21 -9.82 -6.50
N PRO A 50 4.68 -10.43 -7.58
CA PRO A 50 3.26 -10.34 -7.92
C PRO A 50 2.32 -10.83 -6.81
N ALA A 51 2.68 -11.90 -6.10
CA ALA A 51 1.91 -12.36 -4.94
C ALA A 51 1.86 -11.31 -3.83
N VAL A 52 3.00 -10.68 -3.52
CA VAL A 52 3.05 -9.60 -2.51
C VAL A 52 2.25 -8.38 -2.97
N GLY A 53 2.30 -8.03 -4.26
CA GLY A 53 1.48 -6.96 -4.84
C GLY A 53 -0.02 -7.20 -4.69
N LEU A 54 -0.49 -8.41 -4.98
CA LEU A 54 -1.89 -8.79 -4.76
C LEU A 54 -2.25 -8.76 -3.28
N GLY A 55 -1.38 -9.26 -2.41
CA GLY A 55 -1.55 -9.23 -0.96
C GLY A 55 -1.68 -7.81 -0.41
N ALA A 56 -0.88 -6.86 -0.91
CA ALA A 56 -1.00 -5.46 -0.53
C ALA A 56 -2.37 -4.88 -0.90
N VAL A 57 -2.84 -5.12 -2.13
CA VAL A 57 -4.17 -4.66 -2.59
C VAL A 57 -5.31 -5.31 -1.80
N MET A 58 -5.18 -6.57 -1.40
CA MET A 58 -6.21 -7.23 -0.57
C MET A 58 -6.37 -6.58 0.81
N LEU A 59 -5.30 -6.03 1.39
CA LEU A 59 -5.37 -5.31 2.66
C LEU A 59 -5.84 -3.86 2.44
N ASP A 60 -5.34 -3.23 1.40
CA ASP A 60 -5.58 -1.83 1.07
C ASP A 60 -7.02 -1.54 0.60
N MET A 61 -7.65 -2.44 -0.17
CA MET A 61 -8.96 -2.18 -0.77
C MET A 61 -10.09 -1.78 0.21
N PRO A 62 -10.36 -2.52 1.31
CA PRO A 62 -11.37 -2.08 2.28
C PRO A 62 -10.97 -0.80 3.01
N TYR A 63 -9.67 -0.58 3.25
CA TYR A 63 -9.13 0.63 3.83
C TYR A 63 -9.39 1.85 2.93
N ASP A 64 -9.14 1.72 1.63
CA ASP A 64 -9.28 2.81 0.67
C ASP A 64 -10.75 3.25 0.52
N ILE A 65 -11.67 2.29 0.38
CA ILE A 65 -13.11 2.55 0.23
C ILE A 65 -13.67 3.23 1.48
N MET A 66 -13.33 2.70 2.66
CA MET A 66 -13.79 3.27 3.93
C MET A 66 -13.13 4.61 4.23
N GLY A 67 -11.84 4.75 3.92
CA GLY A 67 -11.09 5.96 4.20
C GLY A 67 -11.59 7.15 3.42
N ILE A 68 -11.95 6.98 2.14
CA ILE A 68 -12.59 8.04 1.36
C ILE A 68 -13.99 8.36 1.87
N LYS A 69 -14.80 7.34 2.16
CA LYS A 69 -16.16 7.58 2.64
C LYS A 69 -16.20 8.25 4.01
N LEU A 70 -15.19 8.02 4.85
CA LEU A 70 -15.01 8.65 6.16
C LEU A 70 -14.03 9.84 6.12
N VAL A 71 -13.71 10.35 4.92
CA VAL A 71 -12.91 11.57 4.70
C VAL A 71 -11.55 11.56 5.43
N TRP A 72 -10.93 10.38 5.54
CA TRP A 72 -9.56 10.23 6.06
C TRP A 72 -8.54 10.83 5.11
N TRP A 73 -8.87 10.90 3.82
CA TRP A 73 -8.20 11.74 2.84
C TRP A 73 -9.17 12.14 1.74
N THR A 74 -8.77 13.12 0.95
CA THR A 74 -9.46 13.58 -0.25
C THR A 74 -8.57 13.38 -1.47
N TRP A 75 -9.16 13.07 -2.61
CA TRP A 75 -8.47 12.98 -3.89
C TRP A 75 -8.61 14.28 -4.67
N HIS A 76 -7.71 14.48 -5.63
CA HIS A 76 -7.80 15.60 -6.57
C HIS A 76 -8.96 15.40 -7.54
N ASP A 77 -9.83 16.39 -7.65
CA ASP A 77 -11.09 16.34 -8.40
C ASP A 77 -10.89 16.04 -9.90
N THR A 78 -10.00 16.79 -10.57
CA THR A 78 -9.84 16.72 -12.04
C THR A 78 -8.54 16.08 -12.55
N ASP A 79 -7.81 15.32 -11.71
CA ASP A 79 -6.57 14.71 -12.18
C ASP A 79 -6.87 13.50 -13.08
N PRO A 80 -6.46 13.51 -14.36
CA PRO A 80 -6.82 12.49 -15.33
C PRO A 80 -6.25 11.11 -15.00
N ASN A 81 -5.20 11.02 -14.16
CA ASN A 81 -4.66 9.73 -13.73
C ASN A 81 -5.45 9.11 -12.57
N ILE A 82 -6.43 9.79 -12.00
CA ILE A 82 -7.24 9.26 -10.90
C ILE A 82 -8.73 9.56 -11.09
N TYR A 83 -9.11 9.96 -12.31
CA TYR A 83 -10.47 10.35 -12.65
C TYR A 83 -11.43 9.15 -12.57
N ASP A 84 -11.04 8.01 -13.15
CA ASP A 84 -11.83 6.79 -13.14
C ASP A 84 -11.80 6.13 -11.74
N ARG A 85 -12.98 5.96 -11.13
CA ARG A 85 -13.12 5.58 -9.72
C ARG A 85 -14.12 4.45 -9.50
N MET A 86 -13.95 3.73 -8.40
CA MET A 86 -14.91 2.81 -7.80
C MET A 86 -15.18 3.25 -6.37
N ASN A 87 -16.43 3.61 -6.05
CA ASN A 87 -16.81 4.15 -4.74
C ASN A 87 -15.92 5.35 -4.33
N TRP A 88 -15.65 6.24 -5.28
CA TRP A 88 -14.77 7.42 -5.13
C TRP A 88 -13.28 7.13 -4.95
N VAL A 89 -12.87 5.85 -4.93
CA VAL A 89 -11.46 5.44 -4.93
C VAL A 89 -10.94 5.27 -6.36
N PRO A 90 -9.82 5.90 -6.73
CA PRO A 90 -9.22 5.75 -8.06
C PRO A 90 -8.77 4.32 -8.35
N TRP A 91 -9.09 3.80 -9.53
CA TRP A 91 -8.62 2.47 -9.97
C TRP A 91 -7.10 2.35 -10.03
N ASN A 92 -6.43 3.48 -10.27
CA ASN A 92 -4.97 3.52 -10.31
C ASN A 92 -4.33 3.44 -8.93
N SER A 93 -5.06 3.71 -7.84
CA SER A 93 -4.57 3.50 -6.46
C SER A 93 -4.14 2.05 -6.28
N TYR A 94 -5.04 1.10 -6.56
CA TYR A 94 -4.77 -0.34 -6.47
C TYR A 94 -3.66 -0.80 -7.40
N TYR A 95 -3.56 -0.21 -8.59
CA TYR A 95 -2.46 -0.48 -9.51
C TYR A 95 -1.12 -0.09 -8.89
N PHE A 96 -1.01 1.14 -8.35
CA PHE A 96 0.22 1.62 -7.73
C PHE A 96 0.60 0.76 -6.52
N HIS A 97 -0.34 0.43 -5.64
CA HIS A 97 -0.08 -0.46 -4.51
C HIS A 97 0.47 -1.83 -4.96
N ALA A 98 -0.18 -2.49 -5.93
CA ALA A 98 0.28 -3.77 -6.44
C ALA A 98 1.68 -3.69 -7.11
N SER A 99 1.88 -2.71 -7.97
CA SER A 99 3.13 -2.57 -8.74
C SER A 99 4.31 -2.16 -7.86
N PHE A 100 4.10 -1.29 -6.87
CA PHE A 100 5.16 -0.81 -5.98
C PHE A 100 5.58 -1.90 -5.00
N ALA A 101 4.62 -2.61 -4.37
CA ALA A 101 4.91 -3.73 -3.49
C ALA A 101 5.62 -4.89 -4.23
N CYS A 102 5.21 -5.18 -5.46
CA CYS A 102 5.89 -6.15 -6.33
C CYS A 102 7.32 -5.73 -6.64
N SER A 103 7.51 -4.48 -7.06
CA SER A 103 8.81 -3.91 -7.40
C SER A 103 9.77 -3.88 -6.22
N PHE A 104 9.29 -3.43 -5.06
CA PHE A 104 10.04 -3.43 -3.82
C PHE A 104 10.52 -4.84 -3.48
N THR A 105 9.63 -5.83 -3.56
CA THR A 105 9.94 -7.24 -3.27
C THR A 105 11.03 -7.77 -4.20
N TRP A 106 10.89 -7.58 -5.52
CA TRP A 106 11.89 -8.05 -6.48
C TRP A 106 13.26 -7.40 -6.28
N ILE A 107 13.30 -6.09 -6.09
CA ILE A 107 14.56 -5.37 -5.90
C ILE A 107 15.20 -5.76 -4.57
N LEU A 108 14.41 -5.91 -3.51
CA LEU A 108 14.90 -6.36 -2.21
C LEU A 108 15.52 -7.76 -2.30
N MET A 109 14.82 -8.73 -2.90
CA MET A 109 15.34 -10.08 -3.10
C MET A 109 16.61 -10.08 -3.94
N TYR A 110 16.62 -9.31 -5.03
CA TYR A 110 17.78 -9.18 -5.90
C TYR A 110 18.98 -8.59 -5.14
N ALA A 111 18.78 -7.47 -4.44
CA ALA A 111 19.82 -6.80 -3.66
C ALA A 111 20.38 -7.72 -2.56
N ARG A 112 19.51 -8.39 -1.79
CA ARG A 112 19.93 -9.36 -0.76
C ARG A 112 20.75 -10.49 -1.36
N SER A 113 20.34 -11.02 -2.52
CA SER A 113 21.08 -12.10 -3.20
C SER A 113 22.50 -11.72 -3.65
N LYS A 114 22.78 -10.42 -3.81
CA LYS A 114 24.08 -9.91 -4.26
C LYS A 114 24.94 -9.36 -3.12
N LEU A 115 24.33 -8.71 -2.14
CA LEU A 115 25.03 -7.97 -1.09
C LEU A 115 25.20 -8.76 0.22
N VAL A 116 24.34 -9.76 0.45
CA VAL A 116 24.26 -10.50 1.71
C VAL A 116 24.36 -12.01 1.45
N GLU A 117 24.85 -12.75 2.44
CA GLU A 117 24.85 -14.23 2.41
C GLU A 117 23.45 -14.76 2.70
N LYS A 118 23.17 -16.02 2.36
CA LYS A 118 21.89 -16.67 2.72
C LYS A 118 21.70 -16.76 4.23
N GLU A 119 22.79 -16.86 4.99
CA GLU A 119 22.76 -16.82 6.44
C GLU A 119 22.81 -15.38 6.94
N TYR A 120 21.87 -15.04 7.81
CA TYR A 120 21.84 -13.75 8.47
C TYR A 120 23.07 -13.58 9.38
N ASP A 121 23.81 -12.49 9.14
CA ASP A 121 24.99 -12.10 9.89
C ASP A 121 24.81 -10.64 10.37
N TRP A 122 24.66 -10.45 11.68
CA TRP A 122 24.45 -9.12 12.29
C TRP A 122 25.59 -8.14 11.97
N ARG A 123 26.81 -8.62 11.69
CA ARG A 123 27.94 -7.77 11.31
C ARG A 123 27.75 -7.12 9.94
N LYS A 124 26.85 -7.67 9.13
CA LYS A 124 26.49 -7.16 7.80
C LYS A 124 25.18 -6.38 7.81
N LEU A 125 24.66 -6.00 8.98
CA LEU A 125 23.48 -5.13 9.10
C LEU A 125 23.54 -3.89 8.20
N PRO A 126 24.68 -3.18 8.02
CA PRO A 126 24.75 -2.06 7.09
C PRO A 126 24.43 -2.45 5.63
N ARG A 127 24.74 -3.68 5.21
CA ARG A 127 24.41 -4.18 3.87
C ARG A 127 22.94 -4.53 3.73
N GLU A 128 22.31 -5.06 4.78
CA GLU A 128 20.86 -5.28 4.80
C GLU A 128 20.11 -3.95 4.71
N ILE A 129 20.54 -2.92 5.47
CA ILE A 129 19.99 -1.56 5.36
C ILE A 129 20.15 -1.03 3.93
N LEU A 130 21.32 -1.21 3.31
CA LEU A 130 21.56 -0.79 1.94
C LEU A 130 20.62 -1.50 0.94
N CYS A 131 20.32 -2.79 1.15
CA CYS A 131 19.34 -3.52 0.32
C CYS A 131 17.95 -2.89 0.40
N VAL A 132 17.51 -2.53 1.62
CA VAL A 132 16.20 -1.88 1.83
C VAL A 132 16.18 -0.48 1.22
N VAL A 133 17.26 0.30 1.34
CA VAL A 133 17.38 1.61 0.70
C VAL A 133 17.30 1.49 -0.83
N PHE A 134 18.02 0.53 -1.42
CA PHE A 134 17.93 0.29 -2.86
C PHE A 134 16.53 -0.15 -3.29
N ALA A 135 15.87 -1.01 -2.52
CA ALA A 135 14.50 -1.43 -2.79
C ALA A 135 13.53 -0.25 -2.70
N GLY A 136 13.61 0.58 -1.66
CA GLY A 136 12.74 1.75 -1.48
C GLY A 136 12.93 2.80 -2.59
N MET A 137 14.17 3.10 -2.96
CA MET A 137 14.45 4.06 -4.05
C MET A 137 14.07 3.51 -5.43
N GLY A 138 14.26 2.22 -5.67
CA GLY A 138 14.02 1.59 -6.96
C GLY A 138 12.57 1.18 -7.20
N ALA A 139 11.79 0.93 -6.14
CA ALA A 139 10.40 0.46 -6.24
C ALA A 139 9.52 1.43 -7.04
N PHE A 140 9.66 2.74 -6.80
CA PHE A 140 8.94 3.77 -7.54
C PHE A 140 9.19 3.68 -9.05
N TRP A 141 10.45 3.59 -9.46
CA TRP A 141 10.83 3.55 -10.88
C TRP A 141 10.35 2.28 -11.57
N LEU A 142 10.62 1.12 -10.96
CA LEU A 142 10.23 -0.17 -11.53
C LEU A 142 8.69 -0.35 -11.54
N GLY A 143 8.01 0.14 -10.51
CA GLY A 143 6.56 0.15 -10.45
C GLY A 143 5.94 1.07 -11.50
N THR A 144 6.51 2.26 -11.70
CA THR A 144 6.09 3.18 -12.77
C THR A 144 6.29 2.55 -14.16
N ILE A 145 7.35 1.78 -14.37
CA ILE A 145 7.54 1.03 -15.62
C ILE A 145 6.45 -0.02 -15.80
N GLN A 146 6.11 -0.79 -14.75
CA GLN A 146 5.01 -1.77 -14.81
C GLN A 146 3.66 -1.11 -15.12
N PHE A 147 3.40 0.05 -14.52
CA PHE A 147 2.24 0.88 -14.84
C PHE A 147 2.24 1.33 -16.30
N ALA A 148 3.37 1.88 -16.75
CA ALA A 148 3.49 2.44 -18.08
C ALA A 148 3.30 1.42 -19.22
N LEU A 149 3.62 0.14 -18.98
CA LEU A 149 3.52 -0.90 -20.01
C LEU A 149 2.08 -1.23 -20.41
N LEU A 150 1.14 -1.19 -19.47
CA LEU A 150 -0.26 -1.53 -19.75
C LEU A 150 -1.16 -0.29 -19.75
N TYR A 151 -0.99 0.58 -18.76
CA TYR A 151 -1.87 1.73 -18.58
C TYR A 151 -1.75 2.74 -19.72
N HIS A 152 -0.57 3.26 -20.00
CA HIS A 152 -0.43 4.34 -21.00
C HIS A 152 -0.89 3.94 -22.41
N PRO A 153 -0.56 2.75 -22.94
CA PRO A 153 -1.10 2.34 -24.24
C PRO A 153 -2.62 2.22 -24.22
N MET A 154 -3.20 1.57 -23.21
CA MET A 154 -4.63 1.26 -23.20
C MET A 154 -5.48 2.48 -22.82
N HIS A 155 -5.14 3.16 -21.74
CA HIS A 155 -5.89 4.31 -21.24
C HIS A 155 -5.56 5.58 -22.02
N ASP A 156 -4.28 5.96 -22.16
CA ASP A 156 -3.96 7.28 -22.70
C ASP A 156 -4.10 7.35 -24.23
N ILE A 157 -3.73 6.28 -24.95
CA ILE A 157 -3.84 6.21 -26.42
C ILE A 157 -5.21 5.69 -26.85
N PHE A 158 -5.65 4.53 -26.34
CA PHE A 158 -6.91 3.91 -26.76
C PHE A 158 -8.14 4.35 -25.96
N LYS A 159 -8.00 5.19 -24.93
CA LYS A 159 -9.11 5.70 -24.11
C LYS A 159 -9.93 4.60 -23.43
N VAL A 160 -9.28 3.49 -23.08
CA VAL A 160 -9.89 2.41 -22.28
C VAL A 160 -9.98 2.87 -20.84
N HIS A 161 -11.15 2.71 -20.22
CA HIS A 161 -11.37 3.05 -18.80
C HIS A 161 -10.38 2.31 -17.89
N SER A 162 -9.88 3.02 -16.88
CA SER A 162 -8.80 2.56 -15.98
C SER A 162 -9.14 1.27 -15.26
N GLU A 163 -10.42 1.04 -14.94
CA GLU A 163 -10.93 -0.21 -14.38
C GLU A 163 -10.45 -1.45 -15.15
N TYR A 164 -10.63 -1.46 -16.48
CA TYR A 164 -10.27 -2.62 -17.29
C TYR A 164 -8.76 -2.83 -17.29
N THR A 165 -7.97 -1.75 -17.28
CA THR A 165 -6.51 -1.85 -17.23
C THR A 165 -6.02 -2.37 -15.89
N THR A 166 -6.60 -1.92 -14.78
CA THR A 166 -6.28 -2.40 -13.43
C THR A 166 -6.70 -3.84 -13.23
N ILE A 167 -7.92 -4.22 -13.64
CA ILE A 167 -8.40 -5.60 -13.56
C ILE A 167 -7.50 -6.52 -14.40
N ALA A 168 -7.13 -6.12 -15.62
CA ALA A 168 -6.22 -6.89 -16.46
C ALA A 168 -4.84 -7.06 -15.81
N PHE A 169 -4.28 -6.00 -15.22
CA PHE A 169 -3.00 -6.05 -14.51
C PHE A 169 -3.04 -7.02 -13.31
N LEU A 170 -4.02 -6.86 -12.43
CA LEU A 170 -4.20 -7.73 -11.27
C LEU A 170 -4.48 -9.19 -11.68
N SER A 171 -5.22 -9.38 -12.79
CA SER A 171 -5.46 -10.72 -13.36
C SER A 171 -4.19 -11.37 -13.89
N ILE A 172 -3.31 -10.61 -14.55
CA ILE A 172 -1.99 -11.09 -14.97
C ILE A 172 -1.17 -11.52 -13.75
N TYR A 173 -1.17 -10.71 -12.68
CA TYR A 173 -0.48 -11.06 -11.43
C TYR A 173 -1.06 -12.35 -10.83
N ALA A 174 -2.38 -12.47 -10.76
CA ALA A 174 -3.04 -13.66 -10.24
C ALA A 174 -2.69 -14.91 -11.06
N LEU A 175 -2.69 -14.80 -12.40
CA LEU A 175 -2.30 -15.89 -13.29
C LEU A 175 -0.84 -16.31 -13.08
N ILE A 176 0.10 -15.36 -13.00
CA ILE A 176 1.52 -15.63 -12.71
C ILE A 176 1.65 -16.42 -11.40
N VAL A 177 0.95 -15.99 -10.34
CA VAL A 177 0.96 -16.64 -9.03
C VAL A 177 0.36 -18.04 -9.11
N ILE A 178 -0.81 -18.19 -9.74
CA ILE A 178 -1.48 -19.50 -9.89
C ILE A 178 -0.62 -20.47 -10.69
N PHE A 179 -0.01 -20.04 -11.79
CA PHE A 179 0.87 -20.89 -12.58
C PHE A 179 2.10 -21.32 -11.79
N ALA A 180 2.73 -20.40 -11.07
CA ALA A 180 3.88 -20.69 -10.21
C ALA A 180 3.52 -21.66 -9.08
N ASP A 181 2.36 -21.44 -8.44
CA ASP A 181 1.87 -22.23 -7.33
C ASP A 181 1.49 -23.65 -7.75
N ARG A 182 0.83 -23.82 -8.91
CA ARG A 182 0.49 -25.14 -9.49
C ARG A 182 1.72 -25.93 -9.92
N GLN A 183 2.79 -25.25 -10.34
CA GLN A 183 4.05 -25.86 -10.72
C GLN A 183 5.02 -26.01 -9.53
N ASN A 184 4.60 -25.62 -8.32
CA ASN A 184 5.46 -25.67 -7.15
C ASN A 184 5.75 -27.11 -6.74
N LYS A 185 6.99 -27.55 -6.92
CA LYS A 185 7.45 -28.90 -6.55
C LYS A 185 7.84 -29.00 -5.07
N ASN A 186 7.82 -27.90 -4.33
CA ASN A 186 8.21 -27.89 -2.93
C ASN A 186 7.10 -28.47 -2.06
N SER A 187 7.28 -29.70 -1.55
CA SER A 187 6.31 -30.37 -0.69
C SER A 187 5.97 -29.57 0.58
N SER A 188 6.92 -28.78 1.08
CA SER A 188 6.71 -27.91 2.25
C SER A 188 5.72 -26.76 2.01
N ALA A 189 5.39 -26.43 0.76
CA ALA A 189 4.41 -25.39 0.44
C ALA A 189 2.96 -25.80 0.77
N ARG A 190 2.70 -27.09 1.04
CA ARG A 190 1.36 -27.66 1.26
C ARG A 190 1.25 -28.49 2.55
N THR A 191 2.24 -28.39 3.43
CA THR A 191 2.20 -29.13 4.71
C THR A 191 1.13 -28.62 5.67
N GLY A 192 0.61 -27.40 5.42
CA GLY A 192 -0.20 -26.67 6.37
C GLY A 192 0.66 -26.08 7.50
N ASN A 193 0.11 -25.07 8.16
CA ASN A 193 0.71 -24.47 9.35
C ASN A 193 -0.23 -24.69 10.55
N LYS A 194 0.24 -25.44 11.55
CA LYS A 194 -0.53 -25.68 12.79
C LYS A 194 -0.75 -24.39 13.58
N TYR A 195 0.22 -23.47 13.55
CA TYR A 195 0.21 -22.19 14.24
C TYR A 195 -0.01 -21.07 13.22
N TRP A 196 -1.07 -21.20 12.42
CA TRP A 196 -1.36 -20.27 11.35
C TRP A 196 -1.90 -18.93 11.83
N PHE A 197 -2.59 -18.93 12.97
CA PHE A 197 -3.13 -17.73 13.60
C PHE A 197 -2.04 -17.09 14.47
N ASP A 198 -1.12 -16.41 13.80
CA ASP A 198 -0.06 -15.62 14.41
C ASP A 198 -0.44 -14.14 14.47
N GLU A 199 0.50 -13.29 14.88
CA GLU A 199 0.31 -11.85 15.04
C GLU A 199 -0.14 -11.18 13.74
N LEU A 200 0.31 -11.68 12.59
CA LEU A 200 -0.07 -11.17 11.28
C LEU A 200 -1.49 -11.56 10.89
N ALA A 201 -1.86 -12.83 11.06
CA ALA A 201 -3.23 -13.28 10.83
C ALA A 201 -4.22 -12.58 11.79
N ALA A 202 -3.80 -12.32 13.03
CA ALA A 202 -4.58 -11.55 14.00
C ALA A 202 -4.72 -10.09 13.57
N ALA A 203 -3.66 -9.44 13.06
CA ALA A 203 -3.71 -8.07 12.55
C ALA A 203 -4.72 -7.93 11.40
N ILE A 204 -4.69 -8.85 10.41
CA ILE A 204 -5.67 -8.88 9.30
C ILE A 204 -7.09 -9.06 9.83
N ALA A 205 -7.29 -9.99 10.77
CA ALA A 205 -8.61 -10.24 11.33
C ALA A 205 -9.16 -9.00 12.06
N ILE A 206 -8.32 -8.31 12.84
CA ILE A 206 -8.69 -7.07 13.52
C ILE A 206 -9.02 -5.97 12.52
N GLU A 207 -8.19 -5.80 11.48
CA GLU A 207 -8.38 -4.82 10.42
C GLU A 207 -9.72 -5.03 9.68
N TYR A 208 -9.98 -6.25 9.21
CA TYR A 208 -11.20 -6.55 8.48
C TYR A 208 -12.45 -6.45 9.37
N LEU A 209 -12.36 -6.92 10.62
CA LEU A 209 -13.45 -6.71 11.58
C LEU A 209 -13.70 -5.23 11.85
N PHE A 210 -12.64 -4.42 11.95
CA PHE A 210 -12.75 -2.99 12.13
C PHE A 210 -13.51 -2.34 10.96
N PHE A 211 -13.18 -2.62 9.70
CA PHE A 211 -13.91 -2.06 8.57
C PHE A 211 -15.35 -2.57 8.46
N MET A 212 -15.57 -3.86 8.71
CA MET A 212 -16.91 -4.46 8.73
C MET A 212 -17.81 -3.83 9.81
N ILE A 213 -17.26 -3.45 10.95
CA ILE A 213 -17.97 -2.74 12.01
C ILE A 213 -18.14 -1.26 11.62
N ALA A 214 -17.08 -0.61 11.16
CA ALA A 214 -17.06 0.81 10.80
C ALA A 214 -18.14 1.15 9.76
N VAL A 215 -18.32 0.32 8.72
CA VAL A 215 -19.35 0.58 7.69
C VAL A 215 -20.79 0.54 8.24
N VAL A 216 -21.01 -0.18 9.35
CA VAL A 216 -22.32 -0.30 10.00
C VAL A 216 -22.56 0.85 10.98
N ILE A 217 -21.55 1.23 11.76
CA ILE A 217 -21.72 2.17 12.88
C ILE A 217 -21.38 3.62 12.51
N SER A 218 -20.45 3.84 11.58
CA SER A 218 -19.93 5.17 11.29
C SER A 218 -20.91 5.94 10.42
N ASP A 219 -21.23 7.16 10.82
CA ASP A 219 -22.08 8.08 10.06
C ASP A 219 -21.20 9.17 9.43
N PRO A 220 -20.94 9.10 8.10
CA PRO A 220 -20.10 10.05 7.39
C PRO A 220 -20.54 11.50 7.51
N VAL A 221 -21.85 11.76 7.69
CA VAL A 221 -22.42 13.11 7.81
C VAL A 221 -21.84 13.85 9.02
N ASN A 222 -21.51 13.10 10.08
CA ASN A 222 -20.96 13.68 11.30
C ASN A 222 -19.43 13.85 11.25
N ILE A 223 -18.78 13.54 10.12
CA ILE A 223 -17.33 13.60 9.98
C ILE A 223 -16.92 14.88 9.27
N VAL A 224 -16.03 15.63 9.92
CA VAL A 224 -15.45 16.86 9.41
C VAL A 224 -13.94 16.70 9.34
N SER A 225 -13.38 17.00 8.18
CA SER A 225 -11.92 16.99 7.94
C SER A 225 -11.44 18.42 7.78
N ASP A 226 -10.96 19.01 8.86
CA ASP A 226 -10.31 20.32 8.88
C ASP A 226 -8.81 20.15 8.69
N GLY A 227 -8.28 20.71 7.61
CA GLY A 227 -6.87 20.52 7.27
C GLY A 227 -6.49 21.08 5.92
N LEU A 228 -5.30 20.66 5.49
CA LEU A 228 -4.80 20.90 4.16
C LEU A 228 -5.56 20.05 3.15
N HIS A 229 -6.12 20.68 2.12
CA HIS A 229 -6.83 20.02 1.02
C HIS A 229 -6.38 20.57 -0.33
N GLN A 230 -7.05 20.16 -1.42
CA GLN A 230 -6.82 20.76 -2.73
C GLN A 230 -7.06 22.28 -2.66
N PRO A 231 -6.09 23.13 -3.00
CA PRO A 231 -6.23 24.57 -2.80
C PRO A 231 -7.40 25.17 -3.58
N ILE A 232 -8.21 26.00 -2.93
CA ILE A 232 -9.32 26.72 -3.56
C ILE A 232 -8.79 27.98 -4.23
N GLY A 233 -9.17 28.17 -5.48
CA GLY A 233 -8.78 29.35 -6.26
C GLY A 233 -9.47 29.46 -7.62
N SER A 234 -8.83 30.17 -8.55
CA SER A 234 -9.44 30.45 -9.85
C SER A 234 -9.70 29.16 -10.65
N CYS A 235 -10.97 28.86 -10.93
CA CYS A 235 -11.40 27.65 -11.63
C CYS A 235 -10.84 27.52 -13.06
N ASN A 236 -10.41 28.63 -13.67
CA ASN A 236 -9.91 28.67 -15.04
C ASN A 236 -8.40 28.36 -15.16
N GLU A 237 -7.68 28.20 -14.04
CA GLU A 237 -6.27 27.85 -14.07
C GLU A 237 -6.06 26.34 -14.18
N THR A 238 -5.34 25.92 -15.22
CA THR A 238 -4.96 24.52 -15.44
C THR A 238 -3.46 24.32 -15.27
N GLN A 239 -3.07 23.16 -14.73
CA GLN A 239 -1.70 22.71 -14.63
C GLN A 239 -1.43 21.55 -15.60
N LYS A 240 -0.24 21.54 -16.20
CA LYS A 240 0.22 20.45 -17.06
C LYS A 240 0.74 19.28 -16.21
N VAL A 241 0.31 18.07 -16.54
CA VAL A 241 0.78 16.81 -15.96
C VAL A 241 1.55 16.06 -17.04
N GLN A 242 2.86 15.89 -16.84
CA GLN A 242 3.68 15.10 -17.75
C GLN A 242 3.64 13.63 -17.34
N THR A 243 3.23 12.78 -18.27
CA THR A 243 3.31 11.33 -18.10
C THR A 243 4.74 10.84 -18.40
N PRO A 244 5.16 9.70 -17.83
CA PRO A 244 6.44 9.06 -18.15
C PRO A 244 6.66 8.77 -19.65
N THR A 245 5.60 8.64 -20.43
CA THR A 245 5.64 8.42 -21.89
C THR A 245 5.80 9.71 -22.69
N GLY A 246 5.88 10.87 -22.01
CA GLY A 246 6.03 12.18 -22.64
C GLY A 246 4.71 12.83 -23.09
N LEU A 247 3.56 12.19 -22.85
CA LEU A 247 2.25 12.82 -23.08
C LEU A 247 2.00 13.89 -22.03
N VAL A 248 1.52 15.05 -22.46
CA VAL A 248 1.17 16.17 -21.59
C VAL A 248 -0.34 16.19 -21.42
N LEU A 249 -0.80 15.80 -20.25
CA LEU A 249 -2.19 15.91 -19.83
C LEU A 249 -2.41 17.24 -19.08
N GLN A 250 -3.66 17.63 -18.88
CA GLN A 250 -4.02 18.83 -18.11
C GLN A 250 -4.98 18.47 -16.98
N LYS A 251 -4.84 19.16 -15.84
CA LYS A 251 -5.78 19.12 -14.72
C LYS A 251 -6.05 20.53 -14.21
N LYS A 252 -7.18 20.78 -13.53
CA LYS A 252 -7.40 22.07 -12.85
C LYS A 252 -6.35 22.22 -11.75
N LYS A 253 -5.77 23.41 -11.60
CA LYS A 253 -4.76 23.68 -10.57
C LYS A 253 -5.40 23.85 -9.19
N TYR A 254 -6.61 24.40 -9.18
CA TYR A 254 -7.36 24.70 -7.97
C TYR A 254 -8.68 23.92 -7.92
N PHE A 255 -9.17 23.70 -6.70
CA PHE A 255 -10.51 23.16 -6.46
C PHE A 255 -11.55 24.22 -6.78
N CYS A 256 -12.52 23.87 -7.62
CA CYS A 256 -13.60 24.76 -8.01
C CYS A 256 -14.85 24.43 -7.21
N VAL A 257 -15.17 25.29 -6.24
CA VAL A 257 -16.26 25.07 -5.29
C VAL A 257 -17.64 25.03 -5.98
N ASP A 258 -17.80 25.76 -7.10
CA ASP A 258 -19.04 25.80 -7.86
C ASP A 258 -19.17 24.65 -8.89
N ASP A 259 -18.09 23.92 -9.16
CA ASP A 259 -17.99 22.92 -10.25
C ASP A 259 -16.98 21.81 -9.90
N TYR A 260 -17.42 20.89 -9.04
CA TYR A 260 -16.73 19.66 -8.64
C TYR A 260 -17.70 18.46 -8.69
N ASP A 261 -17.17 17.25 -8.89
CA ASP A 261 -17.99 16.01 -9.03
C ASP A 261 -17.86 15.07 -7.81
N GLU A 262 -16.99 15.41 -6.84
CA GLU A 262 -16.71 14.58 -5.67
C GLU A 262 -17.89 14.56 -4.67
N LYS A 263 -18.87 13.66 -4.87
CA LYS A 263 -20.09 13.61 -4.02
C LYS A 263 -19.86 13.06 -2.61
N TYR A 264 -18.67 12.55 -2.29
CA TYR A 264 -18.36 12.06 -0.95
C TYR A 264 -18.03 13.19 0.05
N ILE A 265 -17.84 14.42 -0.45
CA ILE A 265 -17.63 15.62 0.36
C ILE A 265 -18.59 16.75 -0.05
N ASP A 266 -18.90 17.62 0.90
CA ASP A 266 -19.50 18.92 0.66
C ASP A 266 -19.05 19.93 1.75
N PHE A 267 -19.78 21.05 1.88
CA PHE A 267 -19.52 22.10 2.87
C PHE A 267 -20.70 22.35 3.82
N HIS A 268 -21.61 21.38 4.04
CA HIS A 268 -22.82 21.61 4.84
C HIS A 268 -22.52 21.94 6.32
N CYS A 269 -21.38 21.45 6.84
CA CYS A 269 -20.92 21.68 8.19
C CYS A 269 -20.17 23.01 8.38
N VAL A 270 -19.87 23.74 7.29
CA VAL A 270 -19.12 25.01 7.34
C VAL A 270 -20.10 26.18 7.55
N PRO A 271 -19.95 26.96 8.63
CA PRO A 271 -20.83 28.10 8.89
C PRO A 271 -20.59 29.21 7.85
N GLY A 272 -21.65 29.65 7.19
CA GLY A 272 -21.56 30.68 6.13
C GLY A 272 -21.43 30.12 4.71
N GLY A 273 -21.48 28.79 4.55
CA GLY A 273 -21.43 28.12 3.26
C GLY A 273 -20.01 27.77 2.82
N PRO A 274 -19.81 27.44 1.53
CA PRO A 274 -18.52 26.98 1.05
C PRO A 274 -17.39 28.00 1.24
N PRO A 275 -16.18 27.55 1.63
CA PRO A 275 -15.04 28.42 1.87
C PRO A 275 -14.61 29.12 0.58
N GLN A 276 -14.32 30.42 0.70
CA GLN A 276 -13.89 31.27 -0.41
C GLN A 276 -12.45 31.74 -0.21
N GLN A 277 -11.82 32.21 -1.29
CA GLN A 277 -10.49 32.79 -1.20
C GLN A 277 -10.47 33.98 -0.24
N PRO A 278 -9.46 34.11 0.62
CA PRO A 278 -9.34 35.24 1.52
C PRO A 278 -9.07 36.55 0.76
N GLU A 279 -8.26 36.49 -0.30
CA GLU A 279 -7.95 37.61 -1.18
C GLU A 279 -7.87 37.13 -2.65
N PRO A 280 -8.21 37.99 -3.64
CA PRO A 280 -8.06 37.65 -5.04
C PRO A 280 -6.61 37.24 -5.38
N GLY A 281 -6.43 36.02 -5.87
CA GLY A 281 -5.12 35.48 -6.26
C GLY A 281 -4.34 34.78 -5.14
N VAL A 282 -4.84 34.77 -3.90
CA VAL A 282 -4.27 33.97 -2.81
C VAL A 282 -5.07 32.67 -2.68
N PRO A 283 -4.47 31.49 -2.95
CA PRO A 283 -5.17 30.23 -2.82
C PRO A 283 -5.43 29.89 -1.35
N LEU A 284 -6.61 29.36 -1.06
CA LEU A 284 -6.95 28.85 0.28
C LEU A 284 -6.61 27.35 0.33
N GLU A 285 -5.55 27.00 1.04
CA GLU A 285 -5.08 25.61 1.14
C GLU A 285 -5.65 24.88 2.36
N TRP A 286 -6.02 25.63 3.40
CA TRP A 286 -6.50 25.09 4.67
C TRP A 286 -7.98 25.41 4.86
N TYR A 287 -8.84 24.40 4.87
CA TYR A 287 -10.27 24.56 5.08
C TYR A 287 -10.91 23.26 5.59
N ALA A 288 -12.16 23.35 6.04
CA ALA A 288 -12.94 22.19 6.45
C ALA A 288 -13.78 21.65 5.28
N VAL A 289 -13.79 20.33 5.14
CA VAL A 289 -14.73 19.58 4.29
C VAL A 289 -15.56 18.63 5.14
N CYS A 290 -16.78 18.38 4.71
CA CYS A 290 -17.76 17.57 5.44
C CYS A 290 -18.04 16.30 4.66
N GLY A 291 -18.11 15.14 5.32
CA GLY A 291 -18.52 13.90 4.68
C GLY A 291 -20.01 13.90 4.34
N THR A 292 -20.38 13.24 3.24
CA THR A 292 -21.80 13.10 2.84
C THR A 292 -22.37 11.73 3.22
N ASP A 293 -23.68 11.64 3.41
CA ASP A 293 -24.34 10.37 3.73
C ASP A 293 -24.16 9.31 2.63
N TYR A 294 -24.35 8.04 2.97
CA TYR A 294 -24.40 6.97 1.99
C TYR A 294 -25.62 7.13 1.08
N GLU A 295 -25.40 7.14 -0.25
CA GLU A 295 -26.52 7.04 -1.20
C GLU A 295 -27.30 5.72 -0.97
N ASN A 296 -26.57 4.63 -0.77
CA ASN A 296 -27.10 3.33 -0.40
C ASN A 296 -26.16 2.64 0.60
N ARG A 297 -26.47 2.75 1.90
CA ARG A 297 -25.63 2.16 2.95
C ARG A 297 -25.53 0.64 2.84
N ALA A 298 -26.59 -0.03 2.39
CA ALA A 298 -26.62 -1.48 2.25
C ALA A 298 -25.61 -1.97 1.19
N GLU A 299 -25.39 -1.18 0.13
CA GLU A 299 -24.40 -1.47 -0.89
C GLU A 299 -22.97 -1.42 -0.33
N TYR A 300 -22.64 -0.38 0.44
CA TYR A 300 -21.35 -0.28 1.12
C TYR A 300 -21.14 -1.42 2.13
N ILE A 301 -22.16 -1.76 2.92
CA ILE A 301 -22.09 -2.89 3.87
C ILE A 301 -21.81 -4.18 3.11
N PHE A 302 -22.59 -4.46 2.05
CA PHE A 302 -22.42 -5.66 1.23
C PHE A 302 -21.02 -5.72 0.62
N LEU A 303 -20.55 -4.62 0.02
CA LEU A 303 -19.26 -4.55 -0.64
C LEU A 303 -18.10 -4.79 0.33
N ILE A 304 -18.06 -4.06 1.46
CA ILE A 304 -16.99 -4.19 2.46
C ILE A 304 -17.00 -5.58 3.08
N TRP A 305 -18.16 -6.10 3.45
CA TRP A 305 -18.27 -7.45 4.02
C TRP A 305 -17.85 -8.51 3.01
N PHE A 306 -18.27 -8.39 1.75
CA PHE A 306 -17.88 -9.30 0.69
C PHE A 306 -16.36 -9.32 0.48
N ILE A 307 -15.74 -8.14 0.36
CA ILE A 307 -14.29 -7.97 0.20
C ILE A 307 -13.55 -8.58 1.40
N CYS A 308 -13.90 -8.19 2.63
CA CYS A 308 -13.25 -8.68 3.84
C CYS A 308 -13.41 -10.20 4.03
N ILE A 309 -14.58 -10.76 3.75
CA ILE A 309 -14.80 -12.22 3.86
C ILE A 309 -14.05 -12.97 2.76
N LEU A 310 -14.13 -12.51 1.50
CA LEU A 310 -13.45 -13.13 0.38
C LEU A 310 -11.94 -13.15 0.58
N TYR A 311 -11.34 -11.99 0.88
CA TYR A 311 -9.91 -11.88 1.12
C TYR A 311 -9.51 -12.55 2.43
N GLY A 312 -10.36 -12.51 3.46
CA GLY A 312 -10.16 -13.27 4.69
C GLY A 312 -10.09 -14.78 4.44
N CYS A 313 -10.93 -15.33 3.55
CA CYS A 313 -10.85 -16.72 3.12
C CYS A 313 -9.54 -17.01 2.38
N ILE A 314 -9.08 -16.12 1.48
CA ILE A 314 -7.80 -16.27 0.77
C ILE A 314 -6.64 -16.25 1.77
N TRP A 315 -6.62 -15.29 2.69
CA TRP A 315 -5.62 -15.21 3.75
C TRP A 315 -5.63 -16.45 4.64
N TYR A 316 -6.79 -17.00 4.99
CA TYR A 316 -6.88 -18.26 5.71
C TYR A 316 -6.25 -19.42 4.92
N GLN A 317 -6.50 -19.54 3.61
CA GLN A 317 -5.86 -20.58 2.79
C GLN A 317 -4.34 -20.41 2.78
N ILE A 318 -3.85 -19.19 2.61
CA ILE A 318 -2.41 -18.89 2.63
C ILE A 318 -1.83 -19.20 4.00
N ALA A 319 -2.44 -18.72 5.07
CA ALA A 319 -1.91 -18.82 6.42
C ALA A 319 -1.95 -20.26 6.96
N ALA A 320 -3.07 -20.97 6.76
CA ALA A 320 -3.34 -22.27 7.39
C ALA A 320 -3.03 -23.48 6.51
N ARG A 321 -3.24 -23.37 5.20
CA ARG A 321 -3.10 -24.50 4.26
C ARG A 321 -1.79 -24.49 3.48
N SER A 322 -1.07 -23.38 3.45
CA SER A 322 0.26 -23.31 2.84
C SER A 322 1.37 -23.75 3.80
N GLY A 323 2.63 -23.55 3.41
CA GLY A 323 3.78 -23.87 4.23
C GLY A 323 3.92 -23.00 5.48
N VAL A 324 4.95 -23.32 6.27
CA VAL A 324 5.34 -22.47 7.41
C VAL A 324 6.16 -21.27 6.93
N THR A 325 6.14 -20.17 7.68
CA THR A 325 6.98 -19.01 7.40
C THR A 325 8.46 -19.42 7.35
N GLN A 326 9.15 -19.04 6.27
CA GLN A 326 10.56 -19.35 6.09
C GLN A 326 11.39 -18.57 7.13
N LYS A 327 12.26 -19.27 7.85
CA LYS A 327 13.20 -18.65 8.79
C LYS A 327 14.55 -18.46 8.10
N ASP A 328 15.07 -17.24 8.13
CA ASP A 328 16.43 -16.97 7.68
C ASP A 328 17.42 -17.68 8.63
N PRO A 329 18.32 -18.54 8.12
CA PRO A 329 19.30 -19.21 8.95
C PRO A 329 20.26 -18.18 9.56
N VAL A 330 20.52 -18.26 10.87
CA VAL A 330 21.37 -17.28 11.58
C VAL A 330 22.78 -17.82 11.76
N LYS A 331 23.78 -17.03 11.37
CA LYS A 331 25.19 -17.37 11.53
C LYS A 331 25.58 -17.41 13.00
N GLN A 332 25.95 -18.60 13.49
CA GLN A 332 26.38 -18.78 14.87
C GLN A 332 27.88 -18.49 15.03
N PHE A 333 28.23 -17.47 15.83
CA PHE A 333 29.61 -17.22 16.20
C PHE A 333 29.97 -18.07 17.43
N LYS A 334 30.80 -19.10 17.26
CA LYS A 334 31.35 -19.83 18.41
C LYS A 334 32.18 -18.89 19.28
N LYS A 335 31.86 -18.81 20.58
CA LYS A 335 32.71 -18.12 21.57
C LYS A 335 34.10 -18.75 21.52
N ARG A 336 35.12 -17.95 21.22
CA ARG A 336 36.52 -18.36 21.34
C ARG A 336 36.77 -18.61 22.82
N VAL A 337 36.91 -19.86 23.25
CA VAL A 337 37.33 -20.19 24.62
C VAL A 337 38.77 -19.73 24.76
N ILE A 338 38.98 -18.54 25.33
CA ILE A 338 40.30 -18.07 25.72
C ILE A 338 40.60 -18.77 27.05
N GLY A 339 41.26 -19.92 27.00
CA GLY A 339 41.46 -20.75 28.17
C GLY A 339 42.33 -21.97 27.94
N ALA A 340 43.55 -21.78 27.41
CA ALA A 340 44.64 -22.70 27.65
C ALA A 340 45.79 -21.89 28.27
N LYS A 341 45.70 -21.67 29.58
CA LYS A 341 46.87 -21.26 30.37
C LYS A 341 47.94 -22.34 30.21
N LYS A 342 49.13 -21.91 29.81
CA LYS A 342 50.39 -22.61 30.03
C LYS A 342 50.43 -23.06 31.49
N ASP A 343 50.48 -24.37 31.75
CA ASP A 343 50.97 -24.94 33.01
C ASP A 343 51.15 -26.45 32.87
N THR A 344 52.32 -26.86 32.33
CA THR A 344 53.04 -28.14 32.54
C THR A 344 54.28 -28.05 31.62
N GLU A 345 55.53 -28.24 32.02
CA GLU A 345 56.06 -28.97 33.16
C GLU A 345 57.55 -28.59 33.33
N SER A 346 57.86 -27.80 34.36
CA SER A 346 59.18 -27.80 34.98
C SER A 346 59.11 -28.86 36.08
N LYS A 347 59.73 -30.02 35.84
CA LYS A 347 60.27 -30.96 36.85
C LYS A 347 60.61 -32.31 36.21
N LYS A 348 61.90 -32.56 35.96
CA LYS A 348 62.68 -33.56 36.72
C LYS A 348 64.07 -33.77 36.12
N THR A 349 65.03 -33.23 36.86
CA THR A 349 66.38 -33.75 37.07
C THR A 349 66.34 -35.24 37.40
N LYS A 350 67.09 -36.06 36.64
CA LYS A 350 68.02 -37.06 37.16
C LYS A 350 68.98 -37.49 36.08
#